data_AF-A0A9E7UFU7-F1
#
_entry.id   AF-A0A9E7UFU7-F1
#
_cell.length_a   1.000
_cell.length_b   1.000
_cell.length_c   1.000
_cell.angle_alpha   90.00
_cell.angle_beta   90.00
_cell.angle_gamma   90.00
#
_symmetry.space_group_name_H-M   'P 1'
#
loop_
_entity.id
_entity.type
_entity.pdbx_description
1 polymer ?
#
loop_
_entity_poly.entity_id
_entity_poly.type
_entity_poly.pdbx_seq_one_letter_code
_entity_poly.pdbx_strand_id
1 'polypeptide(L)'
;MDDHRLGDSIREFLNKRRHPDGGYTLFEGLPDTKNTYYALRSFELLGDEPGGLEKTLDWLEDVHSRGSFAAQGLFYRCSVLRDYGRDFSVSDKFIDLLKASYRKSKLEITYYMDSVLRMHGEYLEEVPEWVLSQQNPDGGFGRYGSDIINTYFAVEVLKGHEVDVPEGVLEFTDGCFSGGVWNFTPISYPPYIETVHAGFRINEMLRGSGLDVSDFVMGLRNPDGGFRRSVYMGISEPEYTYRALYMIIKSKKRL
;
A
#
# COMPACT_ATOMS: atom_id res chain seq x y z
N MET A 1 1.05 23.55 -12.07
CA MET A 1 1.21 22.57 -13.18
C MET A 1 -0.16 21.96 -13.38
N ASP A 2 -0.70 22.01 -14.59
CA ASP A 2 -2.08 21.56 -14.88
C ASP A 2 -2.22 20.05 -14.58
N ASP A 3 -3.33 19.65 -13.95
CA ASP A 3 -3.55 18.28 -13.45
C ASP A 3 -3.55 17.25 -14.58
N HIS A 4 -4.03 17.66 -15.75
CA HIS A 4 -3.97 16.86 -16.97
C HIS A 4 -2.53 16.48 -17.34
N ARG A 5 -1.57 17.42 -17.21
CA ARG A 5 -0.17 17.18 -17.55
C ARG A 5 0.54 16.25 -16.57
N LEU A 6 0.10 16.21 -15.31
CA LEU A 6 0.63 15.26 -14.33
C LEU A 6 0.18 13.84 -14.66
N GLY A 7 -1.14 13.65 -14.86
CA GLY A 7 -1.72 12.35 -15.22
C GLY A 7 -1.06 11.74 -16.46
N ASP A 8 -0.87 12.54 -17.52
CA ASP A 8 -0.27 12.07 -18.77
C ASP A 8 1.16 11.55 -18.58
N SER A 9 1.97 12.24 -17.79
CA SER A 9 3.35 11.79 -17.51
C SER A 9 3.41 10.51 -16.69
N ILE A 10 2.46 10.31 -15.76
CA ILE A 10 2.37 9.09 -14.96
C ILE A 10 1.92 7.92 -15.85
N ARG A 11 0.96 8.15 -16.75
CA ARG A 11 0.57 7.16 -17.76
C ARG A 11 1.74 6.76 -18.63
N GLU A 12 2.53 7.72 -19.12
CA GLU A 12 3.72 7.43 -19.93
C GLU A 12 4.74 6.59 -19.15
N PHE A 13 5.01 6.96 -17.88
CA PHE A 13 5.89 6.21 -16.99
C PHE A 13 5.44 4.76 -16.82
N LEU A 14 4.15 4.52 -16.50
CA LEU A 14 3.60 3.19 -16.27
C LEU A 14 3.54 2.36 -17.56
N ASN A 15 3.15 2.97 -18.68
CA ASN A 15 3.09 2.29 -19.98
C ASN A 15 4.46 1.76 -20.42
N LYS A 16 5.56 2.46 -20.11
CA LYS A 16 6.92 1.97 -20.37
C LYS A 16 7.28 0.72 -19.56
N ARG A 17 6.53 0.41 -18.49
CA ARG A 17 6.81 -0.69 -17.55
C ARG A 17 5.93 -1.89 -17.82
N ARG A 18 4.97 -1.78 -18.74
CA ARG A 18 4.12 -2.89 -19.15
C ARG A 18 4.96 -3.93 -19.86
N HIS A 19 4.82 -5.19 -19.44
CA HIS A 19 5.51 -6.30 -20.07
C HIS A 19 4.66 -6.89 -21.21
N PRO A 20 5.27 -7.29 -22.34
CA PRO A 20 4.54 -7.85 -23.48
C PRO A 20 3.67 -9.05 -23.10
N ASP A 21 4.11 -9.89 -22.16
CA ASP A 21 3.39 -11.09 -21.72
C ASP A 21 2.32 -10.84 -20.64
N GLY A 22 2.10 -9.57 -20.26
CA GLY A 22 1.22 -9.18 -19.16
C GLY A 22 2.00 -8.80 -17.90
N GLY A 23 1.38 -8.02 -17.03
CA GLY A 23 2.01 -7.49 -15.82
C GLY A 23 2.95 -6.30 -16.07
N TYR A 24 3.57 -5.83 -15.00
CA TYR A 24 4.47 -4.67 -15.00
C TYR A 24 5.81 -4.99 -14.32
N THR A 25 6.86 -4.37 -14.84
CA THR A 25 8.24 -4.49 -14.34
C THR A 25 8.64 -3.29 -13.48
N LEU A 26 9.69 -3.46 -12.68
CA LEU A 26 10.38 -2.33 -12.03
C LEU A 26 11.21 -1.51 -13.02
N PHE A 27 11.86 -2.17 -13.99
CA PHE A 27 12.67 -1.58 -15.05
C PHE A 27 12.51 -2.36 -16.35
N GLU A 28 13.29 -3.43 -16.49
CA GLU A 28 13.26 -4.38 -17.60
C GLU A 28 13.32 -5.80 -17.02
N GLY A 29 12.95 -6.79 -17.82
CA GLY A 29 12.96 -8.20 -17.41
C GLY A 29 11.59 -8.69 -16.99
N LEU A 30 11.56 -9.60 -16.01
CA LEU A 30 10.33 -10.30 -15.63
C LEU A 30 9.35 -9.37 -14.91
N PRO A 31 8.05 -9.40 -15.25
CA PRO A 31 7.03 -8.72 -14.50
C PRO A 31 6.84 -9.37 -13.12
N ASP A 32 6.38 -8.59 -12.15
CA ASP A 32 6.07 -9.08 -10.82
C ASP A 32 4.74 -8.52 -10.29
N THR A 33 4.20 -9.18 -9.27
CA THR A 33 2.85 -8.90 -8.77
C THR A 33 2.76 -7.59 -8.01
N LYS A 34 3.86 -7.12 -7.39
CA LYS A 34 3.91 -5.85 -6.66
C LYS A 34 3.82 -4.68 -7.64
N ASN A 35 4.68 -4.66 -8.65
CA ASN A 35 4.69 -3.59 -9.65
C ASN A 35 3.41 -3.60 -10.48
N THR A 36 2.88 -4.79 -10.80
CA THR A 36 1.58 -4.93 -11.46
C THR A 36 0.45 -4.34 -10.61
N TYR A 37 0.38 -4.68 -9.32
CA TYR A 37 -0.63 -4.13 -8.41
C TYR A 37 -0.59 -2.61 -8.40
N TYR A 38 0.56 -2.00 -8.13
CA TYR A 38 0.64 -0.54 -8.03
C TYR A 38 0.42 0.19 -9.37
N ALA A 39 0.79 -0.42 -10.50
CA ALA A 39 0.46 0.13 -11.81
C ALA A 39 -1.06 0.15 -12.03
N LEU A 40 -1.75 -0.97 -11.80
CA LEU A 40 -3.21 -1.05 -11.96
C LEU A 40 -3.94 -0.08 -11.01
N ARG A 41 -3.53 -0.01 -9.74
CA ARG A 41 -4.08 0.96 -8.78
C ARG A 41 -3.86 2.42 -9.20
N SER A 42 -2.75 2.70 -9.88
CA SER A 42 -2.49 4.05 -10.39
C SER A 42 -3.42 4.41 -11.56
N PHE A 43 -3.68 3.48 -12.48
CA PHE A 43 -4.65 3.69 -13.56
C PHE A 43 -6.08 3.85 -13.01
N GLU A 44 -6.47 3.04 -12.03
CA GLU A 44 -7.75 3.18 -11.33
C GLU A 44 -7.91 4.58 -10.71
N LEU A 45 -6.87 5.09 -10.04
CA LEU A 45 -6.89 6.44 -9.46
C LEU A 45 -7.02 7.55 -10.52
N LEU A 46 -6.45 7.32 -11.71
CA LEU A 46 -6.56 8.24 -12.84
C LEU A 46 -7.91 8.13 -13.56
N GLY A 47 -8.73 7.13 -13.25
CA GLY A 47 -9.99 6.85 -13.92
C GLY A 47 -9.84 6.24 -15.31
N ASP A 48 -8.72 5.54 -15.57
CA ASP A 48 -8.42 4.96 -16.88
C ASP A 48 -8.32 3.44 -16.83
N GLU A 49 -8.54 2.82 -17.98
CA GLU A 49 -8.22 1.41 -18.20
C GLU A 49 -6.79 1.26 -18.74
N PRO A 50 -5.93 0.42 -18.11
CA PRO A 50 -4.60 0.14 -18.62
C PRO A 50 -4.67 -0.66 -19.92
N GLY A 51 -3.89 -0.26 -20.92
CA GLY A 51 -3.84 -1.04 -22.16
C GLY A 51 -3.29 -2.46 -21.91
N GLY A 52 -3.93 -3.47 -22.51
CA GLY A 52 -3.55 -4.87 -22.29
C GLY A 52 -4.00 -5.43 -20.93
N LEU A 53 -5.06 -4.86 -20.34
CA LEU A 53 -5.64 -5.30 -19.08
C LEU A 53 -5.93 -6.81 -19.08
N GLU A 54 -6.68 -7.32 -20.06
CA GLU A 54 -7.01 -8.76 -20.13
C GLU A 54 -5.78 -9.65 -20.10
N LYS A 55 -4.75 -9.32 -20.88
CA LYS A 55 -3.48 -10.07 -20.88
C LYS A 55 -2.78 -10.00 -19.52
N THR A 56 -2.92 -8.89 -18.80
CA THR A 56 -2.39 -8.74 -17.44
C THR A 56 -3.16 -9.58 -16.43
N LEU A 57 -4.49 -9.67 -16.58
CA LEU A 57 -5.33 -10.51 -15.72
C LEU A 57 -5.07 -12.00 -15.99
N ASP A 58 -4.96 -12.41 -17.25
CA ASP A 58 -4.58 -13.79 -17.65
C ASP A 58 -3.20 -14.16 -17.06
N TRP A 59 -2.24 -13.23 -17.12
CA TRP A 59 -0.92 -13.42 -16.51
C TRP A 59 -1.01 -13.55 -14.99
N LEU A 60 -1.85 -12.77 -14.31
CA LEU A 60 -2.05 -12.87 -12.86
C LEU A 60 -2.66 -14.22 -12.47
N GLU A 61 -3.61 -14.74 -13.24
CA GLU A 61 -4.20 -16.07 -13.04
C GLU A 61 -3.18 -17.19 -13.23
N ASP A 62 -2.37 -17.15 -14.30
CA ASP A 62 -1.30 -18.12 -14.52
C ASP A 62 -0.28 -18.08 -13.37
N VAL A 63 0.19 -16.89 -12.97
CA VAL A 63 1.12 -16.74 -11.86
C VAL A 63 0.49 -17.21 -10.54
N HIS A 64 -0.81 -16.99 -10.36
CA HIS A 64 -1.57 -17.49 -9.21
C HIS A 64 -1.71 -19.01 -9.23
N SER A 65 -1.82 -19.66 -10.39
CA SER A 65 -1.96 -21.12 -10.47
C SER A 65 -0.69 -21.90 -10.06
N ARG A 66 0.49 -21.26 -10.12
CA ARG A 66 1.81 -21.92 -9.93
C ARG A 66 2.22 -22.15 -8.47
N GLY A 67 1.45 -21.69 -7.49
CA GLY A 67 1.53 -22.21 -6.10
C GLY A 67 2.66 -21.73 -5.18
N SER A 68 3.48 -20.74 -5.55
CA SER A 68 4.58 -20.23 -4.67
C SER A 68 4.38 -18.77 -4.29
N PHE A 69 4.04 -18.52 -3.01
CA PHE A 69 3.64 -17.18 -2.59
C PHE A 69 4.24 -16.74 -1.26
N ALA A 70 5.01 -15.66 -1.27
CA ALA A 70 5.10 -14.80 -0.11
C ALA A 70 3.73 -14.15 0.14
N ALA A 71 3.36 -13.92 1.40
CA ALA A 71 2.05 -13.35 1.77
C ALA A 71 1.75 -12.03 1.04
N GLN A 72 2.75 -11.16 0.91
CA GLN A 72 2.64 -9.90 0.18
C GLN A 72 2.28 -10.11 -1.31
N GLY A 73 3.00 -11.00 -1.99
CA GLY A 73 2.73 -11.28 -3.41
C GLY A 73 1.37 -11.95 -3.62
N LEU A 74 0.91 -12.76 -2.66
CA LEU A 74 -0.43 -13.35 -2.68
C LEU A 74 -1.51 -12.28 -2.55
N PHE A 75 -1.38 -11.41 -1.54
CA PHE A 75 -2.28 -10.28 -1.34
C PHE A 75 -2.46 -9.46 -2.61
N TYR A 76 -1.37 -9.09 -3.29
CA TYR A 76 -1.44 -8.30 -4.52
C TYR A 76 -2.24 -8.99 -5.63
N ARG A 77 -2.02 -10.28 -5.86
CA ARG A 77 -2.77 -11.05 -6.87
C ARG A 77 -4.24 -11.17 -6.51
N CYS A 78 -4.53 -11.68 -5.31
CA CYS A 78 -5.91 -11.88 -4.85
C CYS A 78 -6.69 -10.56 -4.86
N SER A 79 -6.05 -9.45 -4.45
CA SER A 79 -6.69 -8.13 -4.48
C SER A 79 -7.09 -7.73 -5.91
N VAL A 80 -6.18 -7.87 -6.88
CA VAL A 80 -6.48 -7.50 -8.27
C VAL A 80 -7.51 -8.45 -8.86
N LEU A 81 -7.31 -9.76 -8.76
CA LEU A 81 -8.24 -10.74 -9.34
C LEU A 81 -9.66 -10.55 -8.80
N ARG A 82 -9.81 -10.33 -7.48
CA ARG A 82 -11.10 -10.03 -6.85
C ARG A 82 -11.73 -8.75 -7.40
N ASP A 83 -10.97 -7.67 -7.45
CA ASP A 83 -11.51 -6.36 -7.82
C ASP A 83 -11.94 -6.31 -9.30
N TYR A 84 -11.35 -7.15 -10.16
CA TYR A 84 -11.74 -7.32 -11.56
C TYR A 84 -12.69 -8.52 -11.78
N GLY A 85 -13.24 -9.11 -10.71
CA GLY A 85 -14.23 -10.18 -10.80
C GLY A 85 -13.72 -11.48 -11.44
N ARG A 86 -12.40 -11.73 -11.36
CA ARG A 86 -11.78 -12.98 -11.80
C ARG A 86 -11.87 -14.01 -10.70
N ASP A 87 -12.13 -15.26 -11.07
CA ASP A 87 -12.18 -16.36 -10.13
C ASP A 87 -10.77 -16.79 -9.70
N PHE A 88 -10.55 -16.92 -8.40
CA PHE A 88 -9.29 -17.46 -7.87
C PHE A 88 -9.56 -18.21 -6.57
N SER A 89 -8.70 -19.18 -6.26
CA SER A 89 -8.74 -19.91 -5.00
C SER A 89 -7.34 -20.05 -4.41
N VAL A 90 -7.26 -20.03 -3.09
CA VAL A 90 -6.05 -20.35 -2.34
C VAL A 90 -6.27 -21.71 -1.70
N SER A 91 -5.33 -22.64 -1.89
CA SER A 91 -5.44 -23.99 -1.31
C SER A 91 -5.59 -23.93 0.21
N ASP A 92 -6.43 -24.81 0.78
CA ASP A 92 -6.66 -24.90 2.23
C ASP A 92 -5.37 -25.03 3.04
N LYS A 93 -4.41 -25.82 2.55
CA LYS A 93 -3.08 -25.96 3.16
C LYS A 93 -2.37 -24.61 3.35
N PHE A 94 -2.52 -23.70 2.38
CA PHE A 94 -1.93 -22.38 2.46
C PHE A 94 -2.75 -21.44 3.34
N ILE A 95 -4.08 -21.54 3.31
CA ILE A 95 -4.96 -20.84 4.27
C ILE A 95 -4.58 -21.20 5.72
N ASP A 96 -4.42 -22.49 6.03
CA ASP A 96 -3.99 -22.97 7.35
C ASP A 96 -2.60 -22.44 7.74
N LEU A 97 -1.68 -22.36 6.76
CA LEU A 97 -0.36 -21.76 6.99
C LEU A 97 -0.46 -20.28 7.37
N LEU A 98 -1.33 -19.50 6.70
CA LEU A 98 -1.58 -18.10 7.05
C LEU A 98 -2.14 -17.98 8.47
N LYS A 99 -3.16 -18.79 8.80
CA LYS A 99 -3.77 -18.85 10.14
C LYS A 99 -2.74 -19.15 11.23
N ALA A 100 -1.76 -20.01 10.95
CA ALA A 100 -0.72 -20.39 11.93
C ALA A 100 0.48 -19.43 12.03
N SER A 101 0.63 -18.48 11.09
CA SER A 101 1.89 -17.70 10.94
C SER A 101 1.78 -16.23 11.31
N TYR A 102 0.58 -15.65 11.42
CA TYR A 102 0.41 -14.21 11.59
C TYR A 102 1.16 -13.65 12.82
N ARG A 103 1.09 -14.31 13.99
CA ARG A 103 1.77 -13.86 15.22
C ARG A 103 3.30 -13.83 15.15
N LYS A 104 3.89 -14.57 14.21
CA LYS A 104 5.35 -14.66 14.04
C LYS A 104 5.88 -13.58 13.10
N SER A 105 4.98 -12.85 12.45
CA SER A 105 5.28 -11.93 11.36
C SER A 105 5.31 -10.48 11.86
N LYS A 106 5.85 -9.57 11.02
CA LYS A 106 5.71 -8.12 11.24
C LYS A 106 4.27 -7.70 10.92
N LEU A 107 3.79 -6.59 11.49
CA LEU A 107 2.42 -6.10 11.27
C LEU A 107 2.07 -5.92 9.79
N GLU A 108 3.00 -5.45 8.96
CA GLU A 108 2.82 -5.38 7.51
C GLU A 108 2.47 -6.76 6.90
N ILE A 109 3.24 -7.79 7.25
CA ILE A 109 3.02 -9.13 6.73
C ILE A 109 1.73 -9.71 7.30
N THR A 110 1.42 -9.46 8.57
CA THR A 110 0.14 -9.82 9.18
C THR A 110 -1.03 -9.18 8.43
N TYR A 111 -0.94 -7.90 8.06
CA TYR A 111 -1.96 -7.24 7.25
C TYR A 111 -2.19 -7.94 5.90
N TYR A 112 -1.13 -8.34 5.20
CA TYR A 112 -1.28 -9.07 3.94
C TYR A 112 -1.92 -10.45 4.15
N MET A 113 -1.50 -11.18 5.18
CA MET A 113 -2.08 -12.49 5.53
C MET A 113 -3.56 -12.36 5.89
N ASP A 114 -3.88 -11.44 6.79
CA ASP A 114 -5.24 -11.13 7.24
C ASP A 114 -6.15 -10.72 6.08
N SER A 115 -5.67 -9.84 5.20
CA SER A 115 -6.44 -9.40 4.04
C SER A 115 -6.78 -10.54 3.10
N VAL A 116 -5.84 -11.48 2.88
CA VAL A 116 -6.11 -12.69 2.09
C VAL A 116 -7.11 -13.60 2.79
N LEU A 117 -6.99 -13.80 4.10
CA LEU A 117 -7.94 -14.60 4.88
C LEU A 117 -9.37 -14.03 4.77
N ARG A 118 -9.55 -12.73 5.01
CA ARG A 118 -10.85 -12.06 4.89
C ARG A 118 -11.43 -12.13 3.49
N MET A 119 -10.61 -12.07 2.43
CA MET A 119 -11.07 -12.29 1.04
C MET A 119 -11.67 -13.69 0.82
N HIS A 120 -11.30 -14.67 1.63
CA HIS A 120 -11.80 -16.04 1.58
C HIS A 120 -12.84 -16.34 2.67
N GLY A 121 -13.37 -15.30 3.33
CA GLY A 121 -14.37 -15.48 4.39
C GLY A 121 -13.81 -15.99 5.72
N GLU A 122 -12.48 -15.99 5.88
CA GLU A 122 -11.80 -16.44 7.08
C GLU A 122 -11.52 -15.25 8.00
N TYR A 123 -12.34 -15.08 9.03
CA TYR A 123 -12.20 -14.01 10.03
C TYR A 123 -11.67 -14.62 11.34
N LEU A 124 -10.43 -14.29 11.69
CA LEU A 124 -9.81 -14.74 12.93
C LEU A 124 -9.93 -13.65 14.00
N GLU A 125 -10.74 -13.88 15.02
CA GLU A 125 -10.95 -12.94 16.13
C GLU A 125 -9.64 -12.64 16.90
N GLU A 126 -8.68 -13.57 16.88
CA GLU A 126 -7.42 -13.42 17.58
C GLU A 126 -6.42 -12.50 16.86
N VAL A 127 -6.68 -12.14 15.60
CA VAL A 127 -5.84 -11.22 14.82
C VAL A 127 -5.91 -9.80 15.39
N PRO A 128 -7.09 -9.15 15.53
CA PRO A 128 -7.17 -7.83 16.14
C PRO A 128 -6.67 -7.83 17.60
N GLU A 129 -6.93 -8.87 18.39
CA GLU A 129 -6.39 -9.00 19.75
C GLU A 129 -4.84 -8.98 19.75
N TRP A 130 -4.23 -9.76 18.86
CA TRP A 130 -2.79 -9.76 18.72
C TRP A 130 -2.27 -8.39 18.26
N VAL A 131 -2.92 -7.75 17.29
CA VAL A 131 -2.53 -6.41 16.82
C VAL A 131 -2.58 -5.41 17.98
N LEU A 132 -3.67 -5.37 18.76
CA LEU A 132 -3.80 -4.51 19.94
C LEU A 132 -2.68 -4.74 20.96
N SER A 133 -2.27 -5.99 21.16
CA SER A 133 -1.14 -6.32 22.05
C SER A 133 0.22 -5.75 21.59
N GLN A 134 0.33 -5.28 20.34
CA GLN A 134 1.54 -4.65 19.80
C GLN A 134 1.58 -3.14 19.99
N GLN A 135 0.58 -2.54 20.65
CA GLN A 135 0.57 -1.11 20.96
C GLN A 135 1.54 -0.81 22.10
N ASN A 136 2.35 0.25 21.95
CA ASN A 136 3.27 0.73 22.97
C ASN A 136 2.66 1.88 23.79
N PRO A 137 3.26 2.27 24.93
CA PRO A 137 2.75 3.35 25.79
C PRO A 137 2.64 4.72 25.11
N ASP A 138 3.35 4.96 24.01
CA ASP A 138 3.29 6.20 23.23
C ASP A 138 2.11 6.24 22.25
N GLY A 139 1.27 5.20 22.24
CA GLY A 139 0.07 5.08 21.41
C GLY A 139 0.33 4.48 20.02
N GLY A 140 1.57 4.40 19.56
CA GLY A 140 1.93 3.76 18.31
C GLY A 140 2.06 2.24 18.41
N PHE A 141 2.25 1.58 17.27
CA PHE A 141 2.39 0.12 17.20
C PHE A 141 3.76 -0.32 16.71
N GLY A 142 4.27 -1.42 17.25
CA GLY A 142 5.46 -2.11 16.77
C GLY A 142 6.15 -2.94 17.85
N ARG A 143 6.77 -4.06 17.45
CA ARG A 143 7.32 -5.07 18.37
C ARG A 143 8.49 -4.57 19.25
N TYR A 144 9.30 -3.66 18.71
CA TYR A 144 10.52 -3.16 19.39
C TYR A 144 10.49 -1.64 19.58
N GLY A 145 9.29 -1.06 19.54
CA GLY A 145 9.07 0.38 19.48
C GLY A 145 8.09 0.74 18.36
N SER A 146 7.47 1.90 18.52
CA SER A 146 6.45 2.39 17.60
C SER A 146 7.07 3.05 16.37
N ASP A 147 6.45 2.79 15.22
CA ASP A 147 6.69 3.56 14.00
C ASP A 147 5.39 3.77 13.21
N ILE A 148 5.38 4.79 12.36
CA ILE A 148 4.17 5.19 11.64
C ILE A 148 3.68 4.13 10.64
N ILE A 149 4.58 3.29 10.12
CA ILE A 149 4.23 2.27 9.11
C ILE A 149 3.53 1.09 9.80
N ASN A 150 4.10 0.58 10.89
CA ASN A 150 3.48 -0.47 11.70
C ASN A 150 2.16 0.02 12.32
N THR A 151 2.10 1.28 12.76
CA THR A 151 0.86 1.92 13.23
C THR A 151 -0.20 1.95 12.13
N TYR A 152 0.16 2.32 10.90
CA TYR A 152 -0.76 2.31 9.76
C TYR A 152 -1.33 0.90 9.48
N PHE A 153 -0.47 -0.12 9.43
CA PHE A 153 -0.93 -1.49 9.20
C PHE A 153 -1.79 -2.03 10.35
N ALA A 154 -1.49 -1.66 11.60
CA ALA A 154 -2.35 -1.98 12.74
C ALA A 154 -3.75 -1.37 12.56
N VAL A 155 -3.84 -0.09 12.21
CA VAL A 155 -5.12 0.59 11.95
C VAL A 155 -5.90 -0.07 10.82
N GLU A 156 -5.25 -0.41 9.70
CA GLU A 156 -5.90 -1.10 8.58
C GLU A 156 -6.48 -2.46 9.00
N VAL A 157 -5.76 -3.25 9.81
CA VAL A 157 -6.27 -4.53 10.34
C VAL A 157 -7.45 -4.30 11.27
N LEU A 158 -7.33 -3.40 12.26
CA LEU A 158 -8.41 -3.13 13.21
C LEU A 158 -9.69 -2.64 12.51
N LYS A 159 -9.57 -1.69 11.57
CA LYS A 159 -10.70 -1.22 10.75
C LYS A 159 -11.29 -2.35 9.90
N GLY A 160 -10.45 -3.23 9.33
CA GLY A 160 -10.90 -4.38 8.54
C GLY A 160 -11.67 -5.44 9.34
N HIS A 161 -11.54 -5.43 10.67
CA HIS A 161 -12.29 -6.26 11.62
C HIS A 161 -13.37 -5.47 12.37
N GLU A 162 -13.63 -4.22 11.98
CA GLU A 162 -14.61 -3.34 12.63
C GLU A 162 -14.33 -3.12 14.14
N VAL A 163 -13.06 -3.20 14.54
CA VAL A 163 -12.59 -2.95 15.90
C VAL A 163 -12.23 -1.47 16.05
N ASP A 164 -12.61 -0.89 17.18
CA ASP A 164 -12.27 0.49 17.52
C ASP A 164 -10.75 0.68 17.63
N VAL A 165 -10.28 1.77 17.03
CA VAL A 165 -8.87 2.12 17.03
C VAL A 165 -8.55 2.86 18.33
N PRO A 166 -7.52 2.46 19.09
CA PRO A 166 -7.18 3.13 20.35
C PRO A 166 -6.92 4.63 20.19
N GLU A 167 -7.38 5.43 21.14
CA GLU A 167 -7.30 6.90 21.09
C GLU A 167 -5.85 7.43 20.94
N GLY A 168 -4.87 6.77 21.55
CA GLY A 168 -3.46 7.16 21.49
C GLY A 168 -2.82 7.08 20.10
N VAL A 169 -3.46 6.44 19.12
CA VAL A 169 -2.94 6.35 17.74
C VAL A 169 -2.80 7.72 17.10
N LEU A 170 -3.78 8.60 17.33
CA LEU A 170 -3.73 9.95 16.77
C LEU A 170 -2.64 10.81 17.43
N GLU A 171 -2.42 10.65 18.73
CA GLU A 171 -1.34 11.35 19.45
C GLU A 171 0.04 10.94 18.91
N PHE A 172 0.28 9.63 18.76
CA PHE A 172 1.51 9.14 18.13
C PHE A 172 1.69 9.65 16.70
N THR A 173 0.62 9.61 15.91
CA THR A 173 0.61 10.04 14.51
C THR A 173 0.92 11.54 14.38
N ASP A 174 0.33 12.37 15.24
CA ASP A 174 0.61 13.80 15.30
C ASP A 174 2.05 14.07 15.77
N GLY A 175 2.56 13.27 16.71
CA GLY A 175 3.96 13.34 17.14
C GLY A 175 4.96 13.04 16.02
N CYS A 176 4.59 12.22 15.04
CA CYS A 176 5.40 11.97 13.84
C CYS A 176 5.32 13.10 12.80
N PHE A 177 4.36 14.02 12.91
CA PHE A 177 4.14 15.09 11.94
C PHE A 177 5.05 16.29 12.23
N SER A 178 6.00 16.54 11.33
CA SER A 178 6.93 17.68 11.43
C SER A 178 7.31 18.20 10.05
N GLY A 179 7.50 19.51 9.91
CA GLY A 179 7.88 20.09 8.61
C GLY A 179 6.85 19.88 7.50
N GLY A 180 5.57 19.73 7.87
CA GLY A 180 4.45 19.56 6.93
C GLY A 180 4.18 18.12 6.48
N VAL A 181 4.93 17.13 6.97
CA VAL A 181 4.76 15.70 6.62
C VAL A 181 5.06 14.78 7.80
N TRP A 182 4.78 13.48 7.65
CA TRP A 182 5.06 12.47 8.67
C TRP A 182 6.42 11.81 8.50
N ASN A 183 7.17 11.69 9.60
CA ASN A 183 8.39 10.89 9.69
C ASN A 183 8.11 9.47 10.17
N PHE A 184 9.16 8.62 10.14
CA PHE A 184 9.08 7.24 10.61
C PHE A 184 8.74 7.13 12.10
N THR A 185 9.33 7.99 12.94
CA THR A 185 9.06 8.17 14.38
C THR A 185 9.11 9.66 14.71
N PRO A 186 8.67 10.11 15.91
CA PRO A 186 8.70 11.53 16.30
C PRO A 186 10.07 12.21 16.24
N ILE A 187 11.15 11.43 16.32
CA ILE A 187 12.54 11.94 16.29
C ILE A 187 13.28 11.61 14.99
N SER A 188 12.64 10.88 14.06
CA SER A 188 13.29 10.46 12.82
C SER A 188 13.30 11.60 11.79
N TYR A 189 14.38 11.69 11.03
CA TYR A 189 14.49 12.56 9.86
C TYR A 189 15.55 11.98 8.89
N PRO A 190 15.39 12.12 7.56
CA PRO A 190 14.27 12.71 6.83
C PRO A 190 13.10 11.73 6.57
N PRO A 191 11.93 12.24 6.16
CA PRO A 191 10.78 11.42 5.80
C PRO A 191 10.97 10.73 4.43
N TYR A 192 10.40 9.53 4.31
CA TYR A 192 10.28 8.78 3.05
C TYR A 192 8.83 8.71 2.60
N ILE A 193 8.58 8.53 1.30
CA ILE A 193 7.21 8.55 0.77
C ILE A 193 6.27 7.53 1.44
N GLU A 194 6.79 6.36 1.84
CA GLU A 194 5.99 5.34 2.52
C GLU A 194 5.58 5.78 3.92
N THR A 195 6.44 6.54 4.61
CA THR A 195 6.15 7.11 5.94
C THR A 195 5.11 8.22 5.85
N VAL A 196 5.23 9.10 4.85
CA VAL A 196 4.25 10.16 4.61
C VAL A 196 2.91 9.57 4.22
N HIS A 197 2.90 8.56 3.33
CA HIS A 197 1.69 7.85 2.95
C HIS A 197 1.03 7.15 4.14
N ALA A 198 1.79 6.52 5.03
CA ALA A 198 1.26 5.87 6.23
C ALA A 198 0.54 6.89 7.16
N GLY A 199 1.21 7.99 7.50
CA GLY A 199 0.59 9.04 8.33
C GLY A 199 -0.61 9.73 7.66
N PHE A 200 -0.53 9.96 6.35
CA PHE A 200 -1.64 10.47 5.54
C PHE A 200 -2.86 9.55 5.61
N ARG A 201 -2.66 8.24 5.43
CA ARG A 201 -3.72 7.23 5.47
C ARG A 201 -4.35 7.09 6.85
N ILE A 202 -3.55 7.14 7.94
CA ILE A 202 -4.10 7.15 9.30
C ILE A 202 -5.00 8.37 9.50
N ASN A 203 -4.55 9.56 9.10
CA ASN A 203 -5.36 10.78 9.19
C ASN A 203 -6.64 10.69 8.35
N GLU A 204 -6.56 10.16 7.12
CA GLU A 204 -7.74 9.95 6.27
C GLU A 204 -8.74 9.00 6.94
N MET A 205 -8.29 7.85 7.46
CA MET A 205 -9.16 6.85 8.07
C MET A 205 -9.80 7.30 9.38
N LEU A 206 -9.07 8.08 10.20
CA LEU A 206 -9.51 8.41 11.57
C LEU A 206 -10.10 9.82 11.69
N ARG A 207 -9.70 10.76 10.84
CA ARG A 207 -10.20 12.15 10.84
C ARG A 207 -11.06 12.47 9.62
N GLY A 208 -11.18 11.56 8.66
CA GLY A 208 -11.95 11.77 7.44
C GLY A 208 -11.35 12.82 6.49
N SER A 209 -10.11 13.27 6.72
CA SER A 209 -9.46 14.26 5.86
C SER A 209 -7.95 14.03 5.74
N GLY A 210 -7.44 14.21 4.52
CA GLY A 210 -6.01 14.31 4.26
C GLY A 210 -5.49 15.71 4.60
N LEU A 211 -4.28 15.77 5.14
CA LEU A 211 -3.50 17.02 5.16
C LEU A 211 -2.84 17.22 3.81
N ASP A 212 -2.69 18.47 3.38
CA ASP A 212 -2.02 18.76 2.13
C ASP A 212 -0.52 18.50 2.25
N VAL A 213 -0.04 17.49 1.54
CA VAL A 213 1.37 17.10 1.45
C VAL A 213 1.93 17.29 0.05
N SER A 214 1.23 18.04 -0.80
CA SER A 214 1.52 18.15 -2.24
C SER A 214 2.93 18.66 -2.52
N ASP A 215 3.42 19.65 -1.77
CA ASP A 215 4.76 20.21 -1.97
C ASP A 215 5.87 19.17 -1.77
N PHE A 216 5.78 18.39 -0.69
CA PHE A 216 6.72 17.29 -0.44
C PHE A 216 6.65 16.25 -1.55
N VAL A 217 5.44 15.78 -1.88
CA VAL A 217 5.25 14.73 -2.88
C VAL A 217 5.75 15.17 -4.25
N MET A 218 5.45 16.40 -4.67
CA MET A 218 5.91 16.93 -5.95
C MET A 218 7.43 17.09 -6.01
N GLY A 219 8.10 17.33 -4.87
CA GLY A 219 9.56 17.31 -4.76
C GLY A 219 10.21 15.94 -4.99
N LEU A 220 9.43 14.86 -4.96
CA LEU A 220 9.88 13.49 -5.24
C LEU A 220 9.69 13.08 -6.71
N ARG A 221 9.12 13.93 -7.55
CA ARG A 221 8.88 13.60 -8.96
C ARG A 221 10.18 13.62 -9.76
N ASN A 222 10.39 12.60 -10.57
CA ASN A 222 11.50 12.50 -11.51
C ASN A 222 11.09 12.97 -12.93
N PRO A 223 12.07 13.29 -13.80
CA PRO A 223 11.80 13.70 -15.17
C PRO A 223 11.08 12.66 -16.03
N ASP A 224 11.14 11.37 -15.67
CA ASP A 224 10.49 10.27 -16.38
C ASP A 224 8.99 10.14 -16.09
N GLY A 225 8.44 11.01 -15.23
CA GLY A 225 7.02 11.06 -14.86
C GLY A 225 6.69 10.34 -13.55
N GLY A 226 7.54 9.40 -13.11
CA GLY A 226 7.34 8.67 -11.86
C GLY A 226 7.90 9.39 -10.63
N PHE A 227 7.78 8.74 -9.47
CA PHE A 227 8.20 9.30 -8.19
C PHE A 227 9.23 8.41 -7.49
N ARG A 228 10.20 9.05 -6.84
CA ARG A 228 11.24 8.38 -6.04
C ARG A 228 10.87 8.31 -4.56
N ARG A 229 11.61 7.49 -3.83
CA ARG A 229 11.39 7.24 -2.41
C ARG A 229 11.72 8.42 -1.48
N SER A 230 12.79 9.16 -1.79
CA SER A 230 13.41 10.13 -0.87
C SER A 230 13.79 11.45 -1.55
N VAL A 231 13.94 12.51 -0.74
CA VAL A 231 14.31 13.85 -1.22
C VAL A 231 15.73 13.94 -1.79
N TYR A 232 16.60 12.98 -1.48
CA TYR A 232 17.98 12.99 -1.94
C TYR A 232 18.12 12.45 -3.36
N MET A 233 18.12 11.13 -3.50
CA MET A 233 18.31 10.39 -4.73
C MET A 233 17.38 9.17 -4.74
N GLY A 234 17.05 8.70 -5.93
CA GLY A 234 16.25 7.49 -6.11
C GLY A 234 15.66 7.40 -7.51
N ILE A 235 15.37 6.17 -7.91
CA ILE A 235 14.67 5.89 -9.16
C ILE A 235 13.16 5.98 -8.96
N SER A 236 12.44 6.15 -10.07
CA SER A 236 11.00 6.06 -10.09
C SER A 236 10.54 4.61 -9.97
N GLU A 237 9.57 4.33 -9.10
CA GLU A 237 8.96 3.00 -8.96
C GLU A 237 7.42 3.10 -9.03
N PRO A 238 6.72 2.06 -9.55
CA PRO A 238 5.26 2.02 -9.52
C PRO A 238 4.65 2.22 -8.13
N GLU A 239 5.24 1.64 -7.08
CA GLU A 239 4.76 1.82 -5.70
C GLU A 239 4.79 3.29 -5.25
N TYR A 240 5.93 3.95 -5.39
CA TYR A 240 6.08 5.34 -4.96
C TYR A 240 5.23 6.28 -5.84
N THR A 241 5.11 5.96 -7.13
CA THR A 241 4.25 6.70 -8.06
C THR A 241 2.78 6.58 -7.66
N TYR A 242 2.31 5.39 -7.32
CA TYR A 242 0.96 5.18 -6.78
C TYR A 242 0.74 5.99 -5.49
N ARG A 243 1.64 5.86 -4.51
CA ARG A 243 1.50 6.56 -3.22
C ARG A 243 1.48 8.08 -3.40
N ALA A 244 2.33 8.61 -4.26
CA ALA A 244 2.36 10.03 -4.62
C ALA A 244 1.03 10.47 -5.24
N LEU A 245 0.59 9.75 -6.27
CA LEU A 245 -0.66 10.03 -6.97
C LEU A 245 -1.86 9.99 -6.03
N TYR A 246 -1.93 8.97 -5.17
CA TYR A 246 -2.97 8.83 -4.15
C TYR A 246 -3.04 10.09 -3.27
N MET A 247 -1.92 10.49 -2.67
CA MET A 247 -1.87 11.65 -1.78
C MET A 247 -2.23 12.95 -2.50
N ILE A 248 -1.78 13.15 -3.74
CA ILE A 248 -2.13 14.35 -4.54
C ILE A 248 -3.63 14.41 -4.81
N ILE A 249 -4.23 13.32 -5.28
CA ILE A 249 -5.67 13.28 -5.60
C ILE A 249 -6.50 13.49 -4.33
N LYS A 250 -6.13 12.84 -3.22
CA LYS A 250 -6.87 12.93 -1.96
C LYS A 250 -6.68 14.24 -1.22
N SER A 251 -5.52 14.91 -1.37
CA SER A 251 -5.32 16.26 -0.81
C SER A 251 -6.21 17.31 -1.49
N LYS A 252 -6.52 17.12 -2.79
CA LYS A 252 -7.33 18.04 -3.60
C LYS A 252 -8.84 17.86 -3.46
N LYS A 253 -9.31 16.71 -2.99
CA LYS A 253 -10.74 16.46 -2.74
C LYS A 253 -11.30 17.22 -1.52
N ARG A 254 -10.59 18.25 -1.02
CA ARG A 254 -11.18 19.31 -0.19
C ARG A 254 -12.04 20.22 -1.08
N LEU A 255 -13.25 19.76 -1.41
CA LEU A 255 -14.34 20.58 -1.96
C LEU A 255 -15.63 20.25 -1.22
#